data_AF-A0A2T2TWZ0-F1
#
_entry.id   AF-A0A2T2TWZ0-F1
#
_cell.length_a   1.000
_cell.length_b   1.000
_cell.length_c   1.000
_cell.angle_alpha   90.00
_cell.angle_beta   90.00
_cell.angle_gamma   90.00
#
_symmetry.space_group_name_H-M   'P 1'
#
loop_
_entity.id
_entity.type
_entity.pdbx_description
1 polymer ?
#
loop_
_entity_poly.entity_id
_entity_poly.type
_entity_poly.pdbx_seq_one_letter_code
_entity_poly.pdbx_strand_id
1 'polypeptide(L)'
;MGLTPLDIRKREFDRNFFRGYDPEKVDAFLEMVAEQWKDLQDEHRRLEKRVDELENRVDHYREVEEALQQALDQTRESAEQQLENAREKAENIVQEAQQEAEEIK
;
A
#
# COMPACT_ATOMS: atom_id res chain seq x y z
N MET A 1 22.56 3.72 12.36
CA MET A 1 23.71 3.48 13.25
C MET A 1 23.26 3.80 14.67
N GLY A 2 23.16 2.77 15.50
CA GLY A 2 22.72 2.87 16.89
C GLY A 2 23.35 1.74 17.69
N LEU A 3 23.32 1.88 19.01
CA LEU A 3 23.83 0.89 19.95
C LEU A 3 23.32 -0.51 19.59
N THR A 4 24.20 -1.52 19.51
CA THR A 4 23.79 -2.92 19.34
C THR A 4 23.69 -3.61 20.70
N PRO A 5 22.94 -4.74 20.80
CA PRO A 5 22.98 -5.57 22.00
C PRO A 5 24.41 -5.98 22.40
N LEU A 6 25.28 -6.20 21.41
CA LEU A 6 26.68 -6.55 21.65
C LEU A 6 27.47 -5.38 22.24
N ASP A 7 27.21 -4.16 21.78
CA ASP A 7 27.84 -2.95 22.33
C ASP A 7 27.41 -2.70 23.77
N ILE A 8 26.15 -3.02 24.10
CA ILE A 8 25.63 -2.94 25.48
C ILE A 8 26.35 -3.95 26.37
N ARG A 9 26.45 -5.22 25.95
CA ARG A 9 27.13 -6.28 26.71
C ARG A 9 28.61 -6.01 26.95
N LYS A 10 29.29 -5.42 25.96
CA LYS A 10 30.73 -5.13 26.03
C LYS A 10 31.04 -3.76 26.61
N ARG A 11 30.05 -3.04 27.12
CA ARG A 11 30.27 -1.71 27.68
C ARG A 11 31.05 -1.84 28.99
N GLU A 12 32.28 -1.35 28.98
CA GLU A 12 33.09 -1.21 30.19
C GLU A 12 32.90 0.18 30.81
N PHE A 13 32.97 0.23 32.15
CA PHE A 13 32.90 1.46 32.94
C PHE A 13 34.15 1.61 33.82
N ASP A 14 34.66 2.84 33.91
CA ASP A 14 35.80 3.14 34.78
C ASP A 14 35.45 2.93 36.26
N ARG A 15 36.36 2.29 37.00
CA ARG A 15 36.16 2.01 38.43
C ARG A 15 36.63 3.18 39.29
N ASN A 16 35.69 3.93 39.87
CA ASN A 16 36.00 4.96 40.87
C ASN A 16 36.15 4.35 42.27
N PHE A 17 37.31 4.58 42.90
CA PHE A 17 37.69 3.98 44.20
C PHE A 17 36.87 4.45 45.42
N PHE A 18 36.13 5.56 45.33
CA PHE A 18 35.59 6.23 46.53
C PHE A 18 34.05 6.24 46.66
N ARG A 19 33.30 5.67 45.69
CA ARG A 19 31.83 5.43 45.69
C ARG A 19 31.40 5.09 44.25
N GLY A 20 31.31 3.81 43.92
CA GLY A 20 30.85 3.32 42.60
C GLY A 20 29.65 2.39 42.72
N TYR A 21 28.96 2.14 41.61
CA TYR A 21 27.98 1.05 41.54
C TYR A 21 28.69 -0.30 41.63
N ASP A 22 27.96 -1.28 42.16
CA ASP A 22 28.41 -2.67 42.23
C ASP A 22 28.55 -3.24 40.81
N PRO A 23 29.77 -3.61 40.36
CA PRO A 23 30.00 -4.08 39.01
C PRO A 23 29.13 -5.28 38.62
N GLU A 24 28.92 -6.23 39.54
CA GLU A 24 28.11 -7.42 39.25
C GLU A 24 26.64 -7.07 38.98
N LYS A 25 26.10 -6.08 39.71
CA LYS A 25 24.73 -5.59 39.48
C LYS A 25 24.61 -4.81 38.19
N VAL A 26 25.64 -4.05 37.83
CA VAL A 26 25.68 -3.32 36.55
C VAL A 26 25.75 -4.29 35.39
N ASP A 27 26.60 -5.31 35.46
CA ASP A 27 26.74 -6.34 34.41
C ASP A 27 25.43 -7.11 34.21
N ALA A 28 24.76 -7.51 35.31
CA ALA A 28 23.45 -8.16 35.23
C ALA A 28 22.38 -7.26 34.59
N PHE A 29 22.41 -5.96 34.89
CA PHE A 29 21.50 -4.99 34.27
C PHE A 29 21.80 -4.78 32.78
N LEU A 30 23.08 -4.68 32.39
CA LEU A 30 23.49 -4.57 31.00
C LEU A 30 23.06 -5.79 30.18
N GLU A 31 23.17 -7.00 30.74
CA GLU A 31 22.72 -8.22 30.08
C GLU A 31 21.21 -8.19 29.80
N MET A 32 20.41 -7.84 30.82
CA MET A 32 18.96 -7.68 30.68
C MET A 32 18.60 -6.61 29.64
N VAL A 33 19.26 -5.46 29.67
CA VAL A 33 19.01 -4.37 28.71
C VAL A 33 19.41 -4.80 27.30
N ALA A 34 20.51 -5.53 27.13
CA ALA A 34 20.94 -6.04 25.83
C ALA A 34 19.92 -7.03 25.25
N GLU A 35 19.35 -7.91 26.08
CA GLU A 35 18.29 -8.83 25.68
C GLU A 35 17.02 -8.08 25.24
N GLN A 36 16.51 -7.18 26.08
CA GLN A 36 15.34 -6.36 25.74
C GLN A 36 15.56 -5.52 24.48
N TRP A 37 16.77 -4.98 24.29
CA TRP A 37 17.12 -4.21 23.10
C TRP A 37 17.12 -5.08 21.84
N LYS A 38 17.57 -6.34 21.94
CA LYS A 38 17.52 -7.29 20.84
C LYS A 38 16.06 -7.59 20.47
N ASP A 39 15.22 -7.89 21.46
CA ASP A 39 13.81 -8.19 21.24
C ASP A 39 13.09 -7.01 20.55
N LEU A 40 13.35 -5.79 21.01
CA LEU A 40 12.82 -4.57 20.41
C LEU A 40 13.30 -4.39 18.96
N GLN A 41 14.58 -4.66 18.67
CA GLN A 41 15.10 -4.59 17.29
C GLN A 41 14.46 -5.65 16.38
N ASP A 42 14.23 -6.85 16.89
CA ASP A 42 13.59 -7.92 16.12
C ASP A 42 12.11 -7.62 15.88
N GLU A 43 11.40 -7.06 16.88
CA GLU A 43 10.04 -6.56 16.72
C GLU A 43 9.97 -5.39 15.72
N HIS A 44 10.88 -4.42 15.80
CA HIS A 44 10.97 -3.31 14.86
C HIS A 44 11.12 -3.82 13.42
N ARG A 45 12.07 -4.72 13.16
CA ARG A 45 12.25 -5.32 11.83
C ARG A 45 11.02 -6.06 11.35
N ARG A 46 10.31 -6.74 12.25
CA ARG A 46 9.05 -7.43 11.92
C ARG A 46 7.96 -6.43 11.56
N LEU A 47 7.84 -5.33 12.29
CA LEU A 47 6.88 -4.27 12.01
C LEU A 47 7.20 -3.53 10.72
N GLU A 48 8.47 -3.20 10.46
CA GLU A 48 8.92 -2.61 9.18
C GLU A 48 8.50 -3.48 8.00
N LYS A 49 8.81 -4.78 8.04
CA LYS A 49 8.37 -5.72 7.00
C LYS A 49 6.85 -5.75 6.84
N ARG A 50 6.11 -5.64 7.95
CA ARG A 50 4.65 -5.63 7.91
C ARG A 50 4.11 -4.34 7.30
N VAL A 51 4.75 -3.21 7.55
CA VAL A 51 4.41 -1.93 6.91
C VAL A 51 4.66 -2.05 5.41
N ASP A 52 5.83 -2.51 4.99
CA ASP A 52 6.17 -2.70 3.58
C ASP A 52 5.14 -3.62 2.87
N GLU A 53 4.77 -4.74 3.49
CA GLU A 53 3.73 -5.63 2.96
C GLU A 53 2.36 -4.94 2.79
N LEU A 54 1.98 -4.11 3.77
CA LEU A 54 0.69 -3.41 3.74
C LEU A 54 0.68 -2.29 2.72
N GLU A 55 1.78 -1.55 2.58
CA GLU A 55 1.94 -0.51 1.56
C GLU A 55 1.83 -1.10 0.15
N ASN A 56 2.55 -2.21 -0.13
CA ASN A 56 2.44 -2.92 -1.41
C ASN A 56 1.01 -3.38 -1.71
N ARG A 57 0.26 -3.84 -0.69
CA ARG A 57 -1.15 -4.22 -0.87
C ARG A 57 -2.03 -3.02 -1.16
N VAL A 58 -1.81 -1.88 -0.51
CA VAL A 58 -2.55 -0.65 -0.77
C VAL A 58 -2.31 -0.18 -2.20
N ASP A 59 -1.06 -0.19 -2.67
CA ASP A 59 -0.74 0.21 -4.04
C ASP A 59 -1.37 -0.73 -5.07
N HIS A 60 -1.34 -2.04 -4.82
CA HIS A 60 -2.07 -3.00 -5.66
C HIS A 60 -3.58 -2.72 -5.72
N TYR A 61 -4.21 -2.40 -4.58
CA TYR A 61 -5.64 -2.07 -4.58
C TYR A 61 -5.94 -0.76 -5.32
N ARG A 62 -5.04 0.23 -5.28
CA ARG A 62 -5.17 1.46 -6.07
C ARG A 62 -5.12 1.17 -7.57
N GLU A 63 -4.18 0.33 -8.03
CA GLU A 63 -4.11 -0.07 -9.43
C GLU A 63 -5.40 -0.78 -9.89
N VAL A 64 -5.94 -1.67 -9.04
CA VAL A 64 -7.21 -2.37 -9.31
C VAL A 64 -8.38 -1.38 -9.37
N GLU A 65 -8.42 -0.40 -8.47
CA GLU A 65 -9.44 0.65 -8.47
C GLU A 65 -9.38 1.49 -9.74
N GLU A 66 -8.19 1.92 -10.16
CA GLU A 66 -8.00 2.67 -11.41
C GLU A 66 -8.44 1.87 -12.64
N ALA A 67 -8.06 0.59 -12.73
CA ALA A 67 -8.47 -0.28 -13.82
C ALA A 67 -9.99 -0.47 -13.86
N LEU A 68 -10.64 -0.59 -12.69
CA LEU A 68 -12.09 -0.70 -12.60
C LEU A 68 -12.78 0.61 -13.05
N GLN A 69 -12.26 1.76 -12.63
CA GLN A 69 -12.78 3.06 -13.06
C GLN A 69 -12.69 3.21 -14.59
N GLN A 70 -11.54 2.90 -15.18
CA GLN A 70 -11.35 2.91 -16.64
C GLN A 70 -12.32 1.97 -17.36
N ALA A 71 -12.52 0.75 -16.84
CA ALA A 71 -13.46 -0.19 -17.43
C ALA A 71 -14.92 0.32 -17.36
N LEU A 72 -15.30 0.96 -16.26
CA LEU A 72 -16.64 1.55 -16.09
C LEU A 72 -16.86 2.72 -17.06
N ASP A 73 -15.88 3.60 -17.21
CA ASP A 73 -15.96 4.74 -18.12
C ASP A 73 -16.02 4.27 -19.59
N GLN A 74 -15.18 3.29 -19.97
CA GLN A 74 -15.24 2.67 -21.29
C GLN A 74 -16.60 2.02 -21.57
N THR A 75 -17.19 1.37 -20.55
CA THR A 75 -18.52 0.76 -20.66
C THR A 75 -19.60 1.81 -20.87
N ARG A 76 -19.52 2.94 -20.15
CA ARG A 76 -20.46 4.07 -20.33
C ARG A 76 -20.36 4.66 -21.73
N GLU A 77 -19.15 4.95 -22.19
CA GLU A 77 -18.91 5.50 -23.53
C GLU A 77 -19.42 4.53 -24.61
N SER A 78 -19.15 3.23 -24.48
CA SER A 78 -19.68 2.23 -25.41
C SER A 78 -21.20 2.16 -25.41
N ALA A 79 -21.84 2.26 -24.24
CA ALA A 79 -23.30 2.27 -24.13
C ALA A 79 -23.91 3.53 -24.77
N GLU A 80 -23.29 4.70 -24.56
CA GLU A 80 -23.70 5.96 -25.18
C GLU A 80 -23.56 5.90 -26.70
N GLN A 81 -22.42 5.44 -27.22
CA GLN A 81 -22.21 5.25 -28.65
C GLN A 81 -23.21 4.25 -29.25
N GLN A 82 -23.50 3.17 -28.53
CA GLN A 82 -24.49 2.19 -28.98
C GLN A 82 -25.90 2.80 -29.06
N LEU A 83 -26.26 3.66 -28.11
CA LEU A 83 -27.54 4.35 -28.09
C LEU A 83 -27.64 5.39 -29.22
N GLU A 84 -26.57 6.15 -29.46
CA GLU A 84 -26.49 7.10 -30.58
C GLU A 84 -26.63 6.38 -31.92
N ASN A 85 -25.84 5.32 -32.15
CA ASN A 85 -25.92 4.51 -33.36
C ASN A 85 -27.33 3.92 -33.58
N ALA A 86 -28.03 3.52 -32.50
CA ALA A 86 -29.40 3.03 -32.60
C ALA A 86 -30.40 4.12 -32.99
N ARG A 87 -30.21 5.36 -32.50
CA ARG A 87 -31.03 6.52 -32.86
C ARG A 87 -30.83 6.91 -34.31
N GLU A 88 -29.59 7.04 -34.77
CA GLU A 88 -29.28 7.37 -36.17
C GLU A 88 -29.86 6.32 -37.13
N LYS A 89 -29.73 5.04 -36.81
CA LYS A 89 -30.35 3.96 -37.60
C LYS A 89 -31.86 4.09 -37.65
N ALA A 90 -32.51 4.39 -36.53
CA ALA A 90 -33.96 4.58 -36.49
C ALA A 90 -34.39 5.78 -37.35
N GLU A 91 -33.66 6.90 -37.29
CA GLU A 91 -33.91 8.08 -38.12
C GLU A 91 -33.75 7.77 -39.61
N ASN A 92 -32.69 7.07 -40.01
CA ASN A 92 -32.47 6.67 -41.39
C ASN A 92 -33.59 5.76 -41.91
N ILE A 93 -34.01 4.76 -41.12
CA ILE A 93 -35.14 3.87 -41.48
C ILE A 93 -36.42 4.68 -41.72
N VAL A 94 -36.70 5.67 -40.86
CA VAL A 94 -37.89 6.53 -41.02
C VAL A 94 -37.77 7.39 -42.29
N GLN A 95 -36.60 7.95 -42.58
CA GLN A 95 -36.38 8.76 -43.78
C GLN A 95 -36.51 7.92 -45.07
N GLU A 96 -35.91 6.72 -45.10
CA GLU A 96 -36.01 5.78 -46.22
C GLU A 96 -37.48 5.41 -46.48
N ALA A 97 -38.23 5.05 -45.43
CA ALA A 97 -39.65 4.72 -45.55
C ALA A 97 -40.50 5.91 -46.05
N GLN A 98 -40.15 7.14 -45.68
CA GLN A 98 -40.81 8.34 -46.18
C GLN A 98 -40.53 8.57 -47.67
N GLN A 99 -39.28 8.40 -48.12
CA GLN A 99 -38.90 8.52 -49.52
C GLN A 99 -39.61 7.48 -50.39
N GLU A 100 -39.60 6.21 -49.98
CA GLU A 100 -40.31 5.14 -50.71
C GLU A 100 -41.82 5.44 -50.82
N ALA A 101 -42.43 5.99 -49.76
CA ALA A 101 -43.85 6.36 -49.78
C ALA A 101 -44.16 7.53 -50.73
N GLU A 102 -43.22 8.47 -50.90
CA GLU A 102 -43.34 9.57 -51.86
C GLU A 102 -43.22 9.07 -53.31
N GLU A 103 -42.35 8.09 -53.60
CA GLU A 103 -42.16 7.53 -54.94
C GLU A 103 -43.35 6.71 -55.46
N ILE A 104 -44.17 6.16 -54.55
CA ILE A 104 -45.37 5.37 -54.90
C ILE A 104 -46.56 6.28 -55.33
N LYS A 105 -46.47 7.59 -55.08
CA LYS A 105 -47.57 8.54 -55.23
C LYS A 105 -47.61 9.21 -56.61
#